data_AF-A0A822AMS6-F1
#
_entry.id   AF-A0A822AMS6-F1
#
_cell.length_a   1.000
_cell.length_b   1.000
_cell.length_c   1.000
_cell.angle_alpha   90.00
_cell.angle_beta   90.00
_cell.angle_gamma   90.00
#
_symmetry.space_group_name_H-M   'P 1'
#
loop_
_entity.id
_entity.type
_entity.pdbx_description
1 polymer ?
#
loop_
_entity_poly.entity_id
_entity_poly.type
_entity_poly.pdbx_seq_one_letter_code
_entity_poly.pdbx_strand_id
1 'polypeptide(L)'
;PIALYHSIYTITMGGILPATIMITTAILIRYNLAMTRNFYGKQTNPNNGTTRSIANSSAQRIRDQQALVMLFVQAIFYCIVQIPQLARTMYGAIANNVSYKSADRLAIEKFTFTATEMCAYLFPVSTFYLYVLVSRIFRHELYAI
;
A
#
# COMPACT_ATOMS: atom_id res chain seq x y z
N PRO A 1 13.33 28.23 -8.01
CA PRO A 1 12.92 27.44 -9.19
C PRO A 1 13.20 25.93 -9.07
N ILE A 2 14.45 25.50 -8.84
CA ILE A 2 14.83 24.06 -8.76
C ILE A 2 14.12 23.34 -7.61
N ALA A 3 14.06 23.94 -6.42
CA ALA A 3 13.40 23.35 -5.26
C ALA A 3 11.90 23.12 -5.48
N LEU A 4 11.22 24.06 -6.15
CA LEU A 4 9.80 23.92 -6.50
C LEU A 4 9.58 22.79 -7.52
N TYR A 5 10.42 22.71 -8.56
CA TYR A 5 10.37 21.62 -9.55
C TYR A 5 10.57 20.26 -8.89
N HIS A 6 11.59 20.14 -8.03
CA HIS A 6 11.87 18.93 -7.27
C HIS A 6 10.68 18.54 -6.37
N SER A 7 10.07 19.49 -5.67
CA SER A 7 8.90 19.25 -4.83
C SER A 7 7.70 18.75 -5.65
N ILE A 8 7.40 19.39 -6.79
CA ILE A 8 6.31 18.97 -7.68
C ILE A 8 6.56 17.56 -8.23
N TYR A 9 7.79 17.28 -8.69
CA TYR A 9 8.17 15.96 -9.18
C TYR A 9 8.00 14.89 -8.08
N THR A 10 8.50 15.16 -6.87
CA THR A 10 8.43 14.23 -5.73
C THR A 10 6.99 13.94 -5.31
N ILE A 11 6.12 14.97 -5.29
CA ILE A 11 4.70 14.81 -4.95
C ILE A 11 3.98 13.95 -6.00
N THR A 12 4.28 14.20 -7.28
CA THR A 12 3.62 13.51 -8.39
C THR A 12 4.08 12.06 -8.50
N MET A 13 5.39 11.84 -8.60
CA MET A 13 5.99 10.51 -8.82
C MET A 13 6.04 9.65 -7.56
N GLY A 14 6.25 10.28 -6.39
CA GLY A 14 6.38 9.59 -5.11
C GLY A 14 5.10 9.58 -4.27
N GLY A 15 4.03 10.26 -4.69
CA GLY A 15 2.78 10.33 -3.92
C GLY A 15 1.59 9.91 -4.77
N ILE A 16 1.23 10.77 -5.72
CA ILE A 16 0.00 10.62 -6.51
C ILE A 16 0.04 9.37 -7.38
N LEU A 17 1.10 9.18 -8.17
CA LEU A 17 1.17 8.11 -9.16
C LEU A 17 1.16 6.70 -8.53
N PRO A 18 1.93 6.40 -7.46
CA PRO A 18 1.83 5.11 -6.79
C PRO A 18 0.46 4.89 -6.15
N ALA A 19 -0.12 5.91 -5.52
CA ALA A 19 -1.44 5.80 -4.91
C ALA A 19 -2.53 5.51 -5.94
N THR A 20 -2.52 6.19 -7.10
CA THR A 20 -3.49 5.93 -8.16
C THR A 20 -3.33 4.53 -8.73
N ILE A 21 -2.10 4.08 -9.01
CA ILE A 21 -1.85 2.71 -9.49
C ILE A 21 -2.37 1.69 -8.47
N MET A 22 -2.03 1.83 -7.19
CA MET A 22 -2.49 0.90 -6.15
C MET A 22 -4.01 0.84 -6.06
N ILE A 23 -4.69 1.99 -6.13
CA ILE A 23 -6.15 2.07 -6.11
C ILE A 23 -6.75 1.41 -7.35
N THR A 24 -6.27 1.77 -8.55
CA THR A 24 -6.76 1.20 -9.81
C THR A 24 -6.55 -0.30 -9.87
N THR A 25 -5.37 -0.79 -9.48
CA THR A 25 -5.07 -2.22 -9.44
C THR A 25 -5.93 -2.94 -8.40
N ALA A 26 -6.16 -2.36 -7.21
CA ALA A 26 -7.06 -2.95 -6.21
C ALA A 26 -8.50 -3.06 -6.73
N ILE A 27 -9.00 -2.06 -7.45
CA ILE A 27 -10.32 -2.09 -8.09
C ILE A 27 -10.37 -3.16 -9.18
N LEU A 28 -9.36 -3.22 -10.05
CA LEU A 28 -9.27 -4.23 -11.12
C LEU A 28 -9.24 -5.65 -10.55
N ILE A 29 -8.46 -5.90 -9.50
CA ILE A 29 -8.41 -7.19 -8.83
C ILE A 29 -9.79 -7.55 -8.27
N ARG A 30 -10.44 -6.61 -7.56
CA ARG A 30 -11.81 -6.84 -7.04
C ARG A 30 -12.82 -7.12 -8.15
N TYR A 31 -12.76 -6.39 -9.26
CA TYR A 31 -13.65 -6.56 -10.40
C TYR A 31 -13.44 -7.93 -11.07
N ASN A 32 -12.18 -8.29 -11.31
CA ASN A 32 -11.81 -9.59 -11.89
C ASN A 32 -12.32 -10.73 -11.00
N LEU A 33 -12.07 -10.65 -9.68
CA LEU A 33 -12.59 -11.61 -8.70
C LEU A 33 -14.11 -11.74 -8.69
N ALA A 34 -14.84 -10.62 -8.78
CA ALA A 34 -16.29 -10.64 -8.85
C ALA A 34 -16.80 -11.29 -10.15
N MET A 35 -16.13 -11.03 -11.28
CA MET A 35 -16.46 -11.60 -12.58
C MET A 35 -16.18 -13.12 -12.62
N THR A 36 -15.00 -13.55 -12.16
CA THR A 36 -14.64 -14.96 -11.98
C THR A 36 -15.67 -15.68 -11.11
N ARG A 37 -16.08 -15.07 -9.98
CA ARG A 37 -17.10 -15.63 -9.09
C ARG A 37 -18.43 -15.86 -9.81
N ASN A 38 -18.88 -14.91 -10.63
CA ASN A 38 -20.14 -15.00 -11.34
C ASN A 38 -20.10 -16.04 -12.48
N PHE A 39 -18.93 -16.26 -13.08
CA PHE A 39 -18.74 -17.23 -14.17
C PHE A 39 -18.71 -18.67 -13.63
N TYR A 40 -17.90 -18.93 -12.59
CA TYR A 40 -17.78 -20.27 -12.01
C TYR A 40 -18.97 -20.64 -11.11
N GLY A 41 -19.61 -19.66 -10.44
CA GLY A 41 -20.79 -19.91 -9.60
C GLY A 41 -22.04 -20.34 -10.39
N LYS A 42 -22.10 -20.06 -11.70
CA LYS A 42 -23.17 -20.50 -12.60
C LYS A 42 -22.94 -21.88 -13.22
N GLN A 43 -21.70 -22.41 -13.17
CA GLN A 43 -21.32 -23.66 -13.85
C GLN A 43 -21.39 -24.91 -12.95
N THR A 44 -21.60 -24.74 -11.64
CA THR A 44 -21.87 -25.85 -10.70
C THR A 44 -23.27 -26.43 -10.94
N ASN A 45 -23.35 -27.32 -11.92
CA ASN A 45 -24.49 -28.19 -12.15
C ASN A 45 -24.62 -29.16 -10.95
N PRO A 46 -25.75 -29.19 -10.21
CA PRO A 46 -25.86 -29.93 -8.95
C PRO A 46 -25.79 -31.47 -9.09
N ASN A 47 -25.83 -32.02 -10.29
CA ASN A 47 -26.03 -33.46 -10.48
C ASN A 47 -24.78 -34.34 -10.61
N ASN A 48 -23.55 -33.80 -10.73
CA ASN A 48 -22.36 -34.64 -10.97
C ASN A 48 -21.19 -34.33 -10.00
N GLY A 49 -21.04 -35.14 -8.93
CA GLY A 49 -19.76 -35.43 -8.25
C GLY A 49 -18.98 -34.25 -7.61
N THR A 50 -19.65 -33.17 -7.22
CA THR A 50 -19.11 -31.81 -7.04
C THR A 50 -18.38 -31.49 -5.73
N THR A 51 -18.21 -32.43 -4.79
CA THR A 51 -17.63 -32.12 -3.45
C THR A 51 -16.19 -31.60 -3.53
N ARG A 52 -15.36 -32.12 -4.45
CA ARG A 52 -13.97 -31.64 -4.67
C ARG A 52 -13.90 -30.27 -5.35
N SER A 53 -14.84 -29.96 -6.25
CA SER A 53 -14.89 -28.67 -6.95
C SER A 53 -15.31 -27.52 -6.02
N ILE A 54 -16.23 -27.78 -5.10
CA ILE A 54 -16.68 -26.80 -4.09
C ILE A 54 -15.58 -26.53 -3.05
N ALA A 55 -14.85 -27.57 -2.62
CA ALA A 55 -13.71 -27.41 -1.71
C ALA A 55 -12.57 -26.59 -2.35
N ASN A 56 -12.22 -26.87 -3.61
CA ASN A 56 -11.17 -26.13 -4.31
C ASN A 56 -11.55 -24.66 -4.59
N SER A 57 -12.81 -24.39 -4.93
CA SER A 57 -13.29 -23.02 -5.15
C SER A 57 -13.36 -22.20 -3.86
N SER A 58 -13.70 -22.82 -2.72
CA SER A 58 -13.69 -22.14 -1.42
C SER A 58 -12.27 -21.84 -0.93
N ALA A 59 -11.31 -22.78 -1.09
CA ALA A 59 -9.91 -22.54 -0.79
C ALA A 59 -9.31 -21.41 -1.65
N GLN A 60 -9.60 -21.41 -2.96
CA GLN A 60 -9.15 -20.33 -3.86
C GLN A 60 -9.71 -18.97 -3.44
N ARG A 61 -10.99 -18.90 -3.07
CA ARG A 61 -11.63 -17.67 -2.59
C ARG A 61 -10.96 -17.10 -1.33
N ILE A 62 -10.59 -17.97 -0.39
CA ILE A 62 -9.89 -17.55 0.84
C ILE A 62 -8.50 -16.98 0.49
N ARG A 63 -7.79 -17.60 -0.45
CA ARG A 63 -6.49 -17.09 -0.93
C ARG A 63 -6.61 -15.70 -1.57
N ASP A 64 -7.56 -15.55 -2.49
CA ASP A 64 -7.74 -14.29 -3.21
C ASP A 64 -8.19 -13.16 -2.28
N GLN A 65 -9.07 -13.46 -1.32
CA GLN A 65 -9.49 -12.49 -0.32
C GLN A 65 -8.33 -12.10 0.60
N GLN A 66 -7.46 -13.03 0.99
CA GLN A 66 -6.26 -12.68 1.76
C GLN A 66 -5.28 -11.82 0.96
N ALA A 67 -5.07 -12.11 -0.33
CA ALA A 67 -4.23 -11.28 -1.20
C ALA A 67 -4.76 -9.84 -1.29
N LEU A 68 -6.08 -9.67 -1.43
CA LEU A 68 -6.72 -8.36 -1.40
C LEU A 68 -6.53 -7.63 -0.07
N VAL A 69 -6.61 -8.35 1.06
CA VAL A 69 -6.38 -7.77 2.39
C VAL A 69 -4.92 -7.33 2.55
N MET A 70 -3.95 -8.14 2.11
CA MET A 70 -2.53 -7.77 2.11
C MET A 70 -2.28 -6.47 1.32
N LEU A 71 -2.80 -6.39 0.09
CA LEU A 71 -2.65 -5.22 -0.78
C LEU A 71 -3.28 -3.98 -0.14
N PHE A 72 -4.45 -4.14 0.48
CA PHE A 72 -5.14 -3.04 1.16
C PHE A 72 -4.37 -2.53 2.37
N VAL A 73 -3.83 -3.43 3.20
CA VAL A 73 -2.99 -3.03 4.34
C VAL A 73 -1.71 -2.35 3.86
N GLN A 74 -1.08 -2.86 2.80
CA GLN A 74 0.10 -2.24 2.21
C GLN A 74 -0.20 -0.82 1.68
N ALA A 75 -1.36 -0.62 1.05
CA ALA A 75 -1.82 0.70 0.59
C ALA A 75 -2.03 1.67 1.76
N ILE A 76 -2.69 1.22 2.83
CA ILE A 76 -2.86 2.04 4.05
C ILE A 76 -1.50 2.42 4.63
N PHE A 77 -0.61 1.44 4.79
CA PHE A 77 0.71 1.67 5.37
C PHE A 77 1.55 2.62 4.51
N TYR A 78 1.47 2.48 3.18
CA TYR A 78 2.08 3.41 2.24
C TYR A 78 1.57 4.84 2.45
N CYS A 79 0.26 5.03 2.56
CA CYS A 79 -0.32 6.36 2.83
C CYS A 79 0.16 6.95 4.16
N ILE A 80 0.22 6.15 5.23
CA ILE A 80 0.68 6.59 6.56
C ILE A 80 2.13 7.09 6.50
N VAL A 81 2.99 6.38 5.78
CA VAL A 81 4.40 6.74 5.64
C VAL A 81 4.58 7.95 4.70
N GLN A 82 3.80 8.01 3.63
CA GLN A 82 4.04 8.95 2.55
C GLN A 82 3.37 10.31 2.74
N ILE A 83 2.25 10.39 3.48
CA ILE A 83 1.60 11.67 3.81
C ILE A 83 2.55 12.62 4.57
N PRO A 84 3.26 12.19 5.64
CA PRO A 84 4.25 13.02 6.31
C PRO A 84 5.36 13.51 5.37
N GLN A 85 5.85 12.66 4.47
CA GLN A 85 6.91 13.01 3.51
C GLN A 85 6.43 14.04 2.49
N LEU A 86 5.19 13.94 2.02
CA LEU A 86 4.55 14.92 1.15
C LEU A 86 4.36 16.26 1.88
N ALA A 87 3.87 16.23 3.12
CA ALA A 87 3.71 17.41 3.95
C ALA A 87 5.05 18.13 4.20
N ARG A 88 6.13 17.39 4.49
CA ARG A 88 7.51 17.90 4.56
C ARG A 88 7.91 18.60 3.26
N THR A 89 7.66 17.96 2.12
CA THR A 89 8.07 18.46 0.80
C THR A 89 7.35 19.75 0.44
N MET A 90 6.05 19.84 0.75
CA MET A 90 5.26 21.06 0.60
C MET A 90 5.71 22.16 1.57
N TYR A 91 5.94 21.81 2.83
CA TYR A 91 6.43 22.75 3.83
C TYR A 91 7.79 23.33 3.43
N GLY A 92 8.73 22.51 2.96
CA GLY A 92 10.02 22.98 2.45
C GLY A 92 9.87 23.93 1.26
N ALA A 93 8.99 23.62 0.32
CA ALA A 93 8.72 24.48 -0.84
C ALA A 93 8.20 25.88 -0.45
N ILE A 94 7.34 25.96 0.58
CA ILE A 94 6.74 27.21 1.04
C ILE A 94 7.70 27.96 1.98
N ALA A 95 8.24 27.27 2.97
CA ALA A 95 9.02 27.85 4.06
C ALA A 95 10.42 28.32 3.66
N ASN A 96 10.94 27.87 2.50
CA ASN A 96 12.19 28.39 1.92
C ASN A 96 12.07 29.85 1.46
N ASN A 97 10.86 30.41 1.36
CA ASN A 97 10.65 31.82 1.00
C ASN A 97 10.61 32.75 2.24
N VAL A 98 10.79 32.22 3.45
CA VAL A 98 10.76 33.00 4.69
C VAL A 98 12.20 33.24 5.16
N SER A 99 12.71 34.46 4.97
CA SER A 99 14.12 34.81 5.24
C SER A 99 14.51 34.85 6.73
N TYR A 100 13.56 34.82 7.66
CA TYR A 100 13.82 34.93 9.10
C TYR A 100 13.22 33.74 9.86
N LYS A 101 14.06 32.73 10.14
CA LYS A 101 13.74 31.61 11.02
C LYS A 101 14.65 31.63 12.23
N SER A 102 14.09 31.42 13.43
CA SER A 102 14.88 31.26 14.65
C SER A 102 15.67 29.94 14.63
N ALA A 103 16.77 29.88 15.38
CA ALA A 103 17.60 28.69 15.50
C ALA A 103 16.81 27.48 16.04
N ASP A 104 15.97 27.70 17.04
CA ASP A 104 15.13 26.64 17.64
C ASP A 104 14.13 26.07 16.63
N ARG A 105 13.49 26.94 15.84
CA ARG A 105 12.58 26.50 14.79
C ARG A 105 13.32 25.66 13.74
N LEU A 106 14.53 26.06 13.36
CA LEU A 106 15.33 25.31 12.40
C LEU A 106 15.73 23.93 12.95
N ALA A 107 16.05 23.83 14.25
CA ALA A 107 16.39 22.56 14.90
C ALA A 107 15.19 21.60 14.91
N ILE A 108 14.00 22.09 15.26
CA ILE A 108 12.75 21.29 15.26
C ILE A 108 12.39 20.84 13.84
N GLU A 109 12.52 21.73 12.85
CA GLU A 109 12.27 21.39 11.43
C GLU A 109 13.20 20.27 10.97
N LYS A 110 14.52 20.38 11.26
CA LYS A 110 15.49 19.34 10.91
C LYS A 110 15.19 18.01 11.60
N PHE A 111 14.92 18.02 12.89
CA PHE A 111 14.57 16.81 13.64
C PHE A 111 13.33 16.11 13.05
N THR A 112 12.27 16.88 12.80
CA THR A 112 11.02 16.37 12.22
C THR A 112 11.25 15.79 10.83
N PHE A 113 12.09 16.44 10.02
CA PHE A 113 12.44 15.98 8.68
C PHE A 113 13.21 14.66 8.71
N THR A 114 14.22 14.57 9.58
CA THR A 114 14.98 13.34 9.76
C THR A 114 14.09 12.20 10.27
N ALA A 115 13.22 12.46 11.24
CA ALA A 115 12.29 11.44 11.73
C ALA A 115 11.35 10.93 10.62
N THR A 116 10.81 11.84 9.82
CA THR A 116 9.94 11.50 8.69
C THR A 116 10.67 10.66 7.63
N GLU A 117 11.91 11.01 7.33
CA GLU A 117 12.75 10.32 6.37
C GLU A 117 13.13 8.91 6.84
N MET A 118 13.43 8.74 8.14
CA MET A 118 13.65 7.43 8.73
C MET A 118 12.41 6.54 8.65
N CYS A 119 11.22 7.10 8.91
CA CYS A 119 9.96 6.36 8.73
C CYS A 119 9.76 5.92 7.27
N ALA A 120 10.11 6.76 6.31
CA ALA A 120 10.06 6.42 4.89
C ALA A 120 10.99 5.24 4.53
N TYR A 121 12.22 5.24 5.06
CA TYR A 121 13.17 4.14 4.82
C TYR A 121 12.77 2.81 5.46
N LEU A 122 11.91 2.82 6.48
CA LEU A 122 11.37 1.59 7.07
C LEU A 122 10.31 0.91 6.19
N PHE A 123 9.69 1.64 5.26
CA PHE A 123 8.64 1.10 4.39
C PHE A 123 9.03 -0.18 3.62
N PRO A 124 10.13 -0.22 2.84
CA PRO A 124 10.49 -1.42 2.07
C PRO A 124 10.69 -2.65 2.97
N VAL A 125 11.25 -2.48 4.16
CA VAL A 125 11.51 -3.57 5.12
C VAL A 125 10.22 -4.02 5.82
N SER A 126 9.31 -3.09 6.11
CA SER A 126 8.05 -3.36 6.81
C SER A 126 7.08 -4.26 6.03
N THR A 127 7.17 -4.27 4.69
CA THR A 127 6.23 -5.02 3.83
C THR A 127 6.22 -6.52 4.17
N PHE A 128 7.39 -7.11 4.41
CA PHE A 128 7.50 -8.51 4.83
C PHE A 128 6.78 -8.75 6.16
N TYR A 129 7.07 -7.95 7.18
CA TYR A 129 6.48 -8.09 8.50
C TYR A 129 4.96 -7.85 8.49
N LEU A 130 4.48 -6.91 7.67
CA LEU A 130 3.04 -6.68 7.47
C LEU A 130 2.36 -7.92 6.90
N TYR A 131 2.97 -8.59 5.92
CA TYR A 131 2.41 -9.82 5.35
C TYR A 131 2.41 -10.98 6.34
N VAL A 132 3.49 -11.13 7.12
CA VAL A 132 3.54 -12.10 8.22
C VAL A 132 2.44 -11.86 9.24
N LEU A 133 2.16 -10.60 9.62
CA LEU A 133 1.12 -10.27 10.60
C LEU A 133 -0.30 -10.47 10.07
N VAL A 134 -0.56 -10.04 8.83
CA VAL A 134 -1.91 -9.95 8.27
C VAL A 134 -2.40 -11.25 7.66
N SER A 135 -1.52 -12.03 7.01
CA SER A 135 -1.94 -13.23 6.30
C SER A 135 -1.59 -14.51 7.02
N ARG A 136 -2.62 -15.32 7.30
CA ARG A 136 -2.47 -16.68 7.80
C ARG A 136 -1.87 -17.61 6.76
N ILE A 137 -2.22 -17.45 5.48
CA ILE A 137 -1.68 -18.28 4.39
C ILE A 137 -0.19 -18.02 4.21
N PHE A 138 0.22 -16.75 4.20
CA PHE A 138 1.65 -16.41 4.10
C PHE A 138 2.46 -17.04 5.24
N ARG A 139 1.95 -16.97 6.48
CA ARG A 139 2.58 -17.67 7.62
C ARG A 139 2.62 -19.18 7.42
N HIS A 140 1.53 -19.78 6.95
CA HIS A 140 1.47 -21.22 6.75
C HIS A 140 2.51 -21.70 5.73
N GLU A 141 2.63 -21.00 4.60
CA GLU A 141 3.66 -21.30 3.58
C GLU A 141 5.07 -21.04 4.11
N LEU A 142 5.28 -19.96 4.87
CA LEU A 142 6.60 -19.63 5.44
C LEU A 142 7.11 -20.68 6.43
N TYR A 143 6.22 -21.26 7.25
CA TYR A 143 6.57 -22.32 8.22
C TYR A 143 6.50 -23.74 7.64
N ALA A 144 6.02 -23.89 6.41
CA ALA A 144 6.01 -25.17 5.69
C ALA A 144 7.32 -25.43 4.94
N ILE A 145 8.18 -24.41 4.80
CA ILE A 145 9.59 -24.50 4.39
C ILE A 145 10.42 -24.99 5.58
#